data_AF-A0A955WK57-F1
#
_entry.id   AF-A0A955WK57-F1
#
_cell.length_a   1.000
_cell.length_b   1.000
_cell.length_c   1.000
_cell.angle_alpha   90.00
_cell.angle_beta   90.00
_cell.angle_gamma   90.00
#
_symmetry.space_group_name_H-M   'P 1'
#
loop_
_entity.id
_entity.type
_entity.pdbx_description
1 polymer ?
#
loop_
_entity_poly.entity_id
_entity_poly.type
_entity_poly.pdbx_seq_one_letter_code
_entity_poly.pdbx_strand_id
1 'polypeptide(L)'
;MHVIFVAPEFPANQREFVRALKQIGARVTGVGERPIEWLDDQLRGWLDGYEHVRNVTDDDQLLAAVRRIQRRGWVDRLEATIEAHVLTAARVREVAGPIPGLSSKAALLCRDKP
;
A
#
# COMPACT_ATOMS: atom_id res chain seq x y z
N MET A 1 2.65 11.45 -9.86
CA MET A 1 2.05 10.95 -8.62
C MET A 1 2.71 9.64 -8.23
N HIS A 2 3.13 9.47 -6.98
CA HIS A 2 3.70 8.24 -6.43
C HIS A 2 2.73 7.63 -5.40
N VAL A 3 2.26 6.41 -5.70
CA VAL A 3 1.30 5.68 -4.88
C VAL A 3 1.98 4.44 -4.29
N ILE A 4 1.88 4.30 -2.97
CA ILE A 4 2.15 3.03 -2.30
C ILE A 4 0.86 2.20 -2.33
N PHE A 5 0.92 0.98 -2.84
CA PHE A 5 -0.23 0.08 -2.91
C PHE A 5 0.01 -1.17 -2.04
N VAL A 6 -0.86 -1.40 -1.06
CA VAL A 6 -0.73 -2.51 -0.10
C VAL A 6 -1.33 -3.80 -0.66
N ALA A 7 -0.58 -4.90 -0.57
CA ALA A 7 -0.91 -6.24 -1.07
C ALA A 7 -1.33 -6.26 -2.55
N PRO A 8 -0.47 -5.81 -3.48
CA PRO A 8 -0.80 -5.74 -4.91
C PRO A 8 -1.10 -7.10 -5.55
N GLU A 9 -0.69 -8.20 -4.93
CA GLU A 9 -0.79 -9.56 -5.47
C GLU A 9 -1.98 -10.37 -4.96
N PHE A 10 -2.61 -9.97 -3.85
CA PHE A 10 -3.63 -10.77 -3.18
C PHE A 10 -4.80 -9.91 -2.69
N PRO A 11 -6.06 -10.24 -3.02
CA PRO A 11 -6.49 -11.28 -3.97
C PRO A 11 -6.02 -10.99 -5.41
N ALA A 12 -6.09 -11.99 -6.30
CA ALA A 12 -5.45 -11.92 -7.62
C ALA A 12 -5.86 -10.70 -8.48
N ASN A 13 -7.07 -10.17 -8.28
CA ASN A 13 -7.59 -8.98 -8.97
C ASN A 13 -6.99 -7.65 -8.47
N GLN A 14 -6.27 -7.63 -7.34
CA GLN A 14 -5.62 -6.41 -6.83
C GLN A 14 -4.64 -5.80 -7.84
N ARG A 15 -4.00 -6.65 -8.65
CA ARG A 15 -3.09 -6.25 -9.73
C ARG A 15 -3.72 -5.26 -10.70
N GLU A 16 -5.04 -5.28 -10.86
CA GLU A 16 -5.74 -4.40 -11.81
C GLU A 16 -5.72 -2.93 -11.36
N PHE A 17 -5.69 -2.66 -10.04
CA PHE A 17 -5.47 -1.31 -9.53
C PHE A 17 -4.05 -0.82 -9.85
N VAL A 18 -3.05 -1.68 -9.68
CA VAL A 18 -1.66 -1.38 -10.04
C VAL A 18 -1.54 -1.11 -11.54
N ARG A 19 -2.16 -1.93 -12.39
CA ARG A 19 -2.22 -1.73 -13.84
C ARG A 19 -2.83 -0.37 -14.19
N ALA A 20 -4.00 -0.06 -13.64
CA ALA A 20 -4.70 1.19 -13.92
C ALA A 20 -3.90 2.41 -13.47
N LEU A 21 -3.31 2.37 -12.27
CA LEU A 21 -2.42 3.42 -11.76
C LEU A 21 -1.21 3.64 -12.68
N LYS A 22 -0.58 2.55 -13.14
CA LYS A 22 0.55 2.63 -14.07
C LYS A 22 0.15 3.23 -15.42
N GLN A 23 -1.02 2.84 -15.95
CA GLN A 23 -1.56 3.34 -17.22
C GLN A 23 -1.82 4.85 -17.22
N ILE A 24 -2.19 5.44 -16.08
CA ILE A 24 -2.37 6.89 -15.94
C ILE A 24 -1.05 7.63 -15.62
N GLY A 25 0.09 6.95 -15.70
CA GLY A 25 1.41 7.55 -15.46
C GLY A 25 1.80 7.71 -13.99
N ALA A 26 1.10 7.04 -13.06
CA ALA A 26 1.55 7.01 -11.67
C ALA A 26 2.80 6.13 -11.52
N ARG A 27 3.69 6.53 -10.61
CA ARG A 27 4.73 5.66 -10.06
C ARG A 27 4.09 4.81 -8.99
N VAL A 28 4.25 3.48 -9.02
CA VAL A 28 3.62 2.58 -8.05
C VAL A 28 4.67 1.76 -7.30
N THR A 29 4.70 1.86 -5.97
CA THR A 29 5.50 0.97 -5.13
C THR A 29 4.58 0.01 -4.38
N GLY A 30 4.78 -1.30 -4.55
CA GLY A 30 4.02 -2.30 -3.82
C GLY A 30 4.57 -2.54 -2.42
N VAL A 31 3.71 -2.82 -1.45
CA VAL A 31 4.11 -3.39 -0.15
C VAL A 31 3.31 -4.67 0.04
N GLY A 32 3.95 -5.82 0.16
CA GLY A 32 3.26 -7.10 0.28
C GLY A 32 3.97 -8.12 1.15
N GLU A 33 3.28 -9.22 1.41
CA GLU A 33 3.74 -10.29 2.31
C GLU A 33 4.45 -11.41 1.56
N ARG A 34 4.28 -11.46 0.23
CA ARG A 34 5.00 -12.40 -0.61
C ARG A 34 6.36 -11.84 -1.01
N PRO A 35 7.42 -12.66 -1.07
CA PRO A 35 8.67 -12.23 -1.68
C PRO A 35 8.44 -11.77 -3.15
N ILE A 36 9.24 -10.81 -3.62
CA ILE A 36 9.07 -10.22 -4.97
C ILE A 36 9.22 -11.28 -6.09
N GLU A 37 10.01 -12.30 -5.84
CA GLU A 37 10.23 -13.43 -6.74
C GLU A 37 8.95 -14.25 -7.01
N TRP A 38 7.94 -14.17 -6.12
CA TRP A 38 6.66 -14.86 -6.28
C TRP A 38 5.64 -14.06 -7.08
N LEU A 39 5.92 -12.77 -7.34
CA LEU A 39 5.09 -11.97 -8.24
C LEU A 39 5.33 -12.42 -9.68
N ASP A 40 4.27 -12.56 -10.46
CA ASP A 40 4.40 -12.81 -11.90
C ASP A 40 5.02 -11.61 -12.63
N ASP A 41 5.56 -11.88 -13.82
CA ASP A 41 6.26 -10.86 -14.62
C ASP A 41 5.38 -9.67 -14.99
N GLN A 42 4.08 -9.89 -15.12
CA GLN A 42 3.14 -8.86 -15.48
C GLN A 42 2.98 -7.84 -14.35
N LEU A 43 2.70 -8.30 -13.13
CA LEU A 43 2.61 -7.42 -11.96
C LEU A 43 3.96 -6.75 -11.68
N ARG A 44 5.08 -7.49 -11.75
CA ARG A 44 6.42 -6.91 -11.58
C ARG A 44 6.69 -5.80 -12.59
N GLY A 45 6.28 -5.97 -13.84
CA GLY A 45 6.45 -4.97 -14.90
C GLY A 45 5.64 -3.69 -14.69
N TRP A 46 4.61 -3.70 -13.85
CA TRP A 46 3.82 -2.50 -13.53
C TRP A 46 4.31 -1.75 -12.29
N LEU A 47 5.15 -2.36 -11.46
CA LEU A 47 5.69 -1.77 -10.23
C LEU A 47 7.00 -1.02 -10.51
N ASP A 48 7.14 0.15 -9.90
CA ASP A 48 8.36 0.97 -9.87
C ASP A 48 9.23 0.71 -8.63
N GLY A 49 8.73 -0.13 -7.73
CA GLY A 49 9.40 -0.59 -6.52
C GLY A 49 8.54 -1.61 -5.77
N TYR A 50 9.18 -2.35 -4.86
CA TYR A 50 8.49 -3.29 -3.99
C TYR A 50 9.18 -3.35 -2.62
N GLU A 51 8.39 -3.40 -1.55
CA GLU A 51 8.85 -3.67 -0.20
C GLU A 51 8.17 -4.92 0.34
N HIS A 52 8.98 -5.92 0.70
CA HIS A 52 8.49 -7.11 1.38
C HIS A 52 8.40 -6.85 2.89
N VAL A 53 7.27 -7.23 3.50
CA VAL A 53 7.04 -7.26 4.95
C VAL A 53 6.47 -8.60 5.36
N ARG A 54 6.47 -8.95 6.66
CA ARG A 54 5.87 -10.22 7.10
C ARG A 54 4.37 -10.11 7.34
N ASN A 55 3.91 -8.93 7.73
CA ASN A 55 2.50 -8.66 7.99
C ASN A 55 2.16 -7.23 7.55
N VAL A 56 1.24 -7.07 6.58
CA VAL A 56 0.79 -5.72 6.13
C VAL A 56 -0.23 -5.09 7.06
N THR A 57 -0.78 -5.84 8.03
CA THR A 57 -1.67 -5.33 9.09
C THR A 57 -0.94 -4.95 10.38
N ASP A 58 0.39 -5.13 10.40
CA ASP A 58 1.27 -4.67 11.47
C ASP A 58 1.68 -3.22 11.20
N ASP A 59 1.26 -2.31 12.09
CA ASP A 59 1.46 -0.87 11.95
C ASP A 59 2.97 -0.51 11.87
N ASP A 60 3.83 -1.18 12.64
CA ASP A 60 5.27 -0.90 12.69
C ASP A 60 5.97 -1.37 11.41
N GLN A 61 5.62 -2.56 10.93
CA GLN A 61 6.19 -3.11 9.70
C GLN A 61 5.80 -2.28 8.48
N LEU A 62 4.51 -1.93 8.37
CA LEU A 62 4.03 -1.10 7.26
C LEU A 62 4.63 0.31 7.33
N LEU A 63 4.70 0.93 8.51
CA LEU A 63 5.35 2.24 8.69
C LEU A 63 6.83 2.21 8.31
N ALA A 64 7.56 1.15 8.71
CA ALA A 64 8.96 0.99 8.35
C ALA A 64 9.16 0.89 6.82
N ALA A 65 8.29 0.15 6.13
CA ALA A 65 8.29 0.06 4.67
C ALA A 65 8.01 1.43 4.02
N VAL A 66 6.96 2.14 4.46
CA VAL A 66 6.62 3.48 3.97
C VAL A 66 7.79 4.44 4.17
N ARG A 67 8.44 4.45 5.34
CA ARG A 67 9.62 5.30 5.59
C ARG A 67 10.81 4.95 4.70
N ARG A 68 11.05 3.66 4.42
CA ARG A 68 12.08 3.25 3.42
C ARG A 68 11.74 3.80 2.04
N ILE A 69 10.48 3.81 1.66
CA ILE A 69 10.01 4.34 0.37
C ILE A 69 10.16 5.87 0.33
N GLN A 70 9.77 6.58 1.40
CA GLN A 70 9.92 8.04 1.51
C GLN A 70 11.38 8.51 1.43
N ARG A 71 12.34 7.71 1.91
CA ARG A 71 13.77 7.99 1.73
C ARG A 71 14.23 7.97 0.27
N ARG A 72 13.49 7.30 -0.61
CA ARG A 72 13.76 7.21 -2.05
C ARG A 72 12.99 8.25 -2.87
N GLY A 73 12.06 8.99 -2.25
CA GLY A 73 11.30 10.06 -2.90
C GLY A 73 9.98 10.35 -2.22
N TRP A 74 9.33 11.44 -2.64
CA TRP A 74 8.02 11.86 -2.13
C TRP A 74 6.93 10.80 -2.39
N VAL A 75 5.98 10.67 -1.46
CA VAL A 75 4.84 9.74 -1.54
C VAL A 75 3.55 10.55 -1.48
N ASP A 76 2.72 10.45 -2.51
CA ASP A 76 1.47 11.20 -2.61
C ASP A 76 0.29 10.47 -1.94
N ARG A 77 0.30 9.12 -1.97
CA ARG A 77 -0.80 8.27 -1.52
C ARG A 77 -0.29 6.95 -0.93
N LEU A 78 -1.03 6.43 0.06
CA LEU A 78 -0.90 5.07 0.62
C LEU A 78 -2.28 4.42 0.57
N GLU A 79 -2.47 3.51 -0.38
CA GLU A 79 -3.77 2.94 -0.72
C GLU A 79 -3.85 1.46 -0.32
N ALA A 80 -5.00 1.10 0.24
CA ALA A 80 -5.37 -0.26 0.59
C ALA A 80 -6.86 -0.46 0.25
N THR A 81 -7.18 -1.54 -0.43
CA THR A 81 -8.54 -1.86 -0.90
C THR A 81 -9.15 -3.07 -0.17
N ILE A 82 -8.33 -3.77 0.62
CA ILE A 82 -8.73 -4.93 1.41
C ILE A 82 -9.11 -4.44 2.80
N GLU A 83 -10.32 -4.76 3.24
CA GLU A 83 -10.92 -4.30 4.50
C GLU A 83 -9.96 -4.46 5.69
N ALA A 84 -9.32 -5.62 5.82
CA ALA A 84 -8.38 -5.91 6.91
C ALA A 84 -7.19 -4.93 6.97
N HIS A 85 -6.78 -4.34 5.85
CA HIS A 85 -5.61 -3.47 5.73
C HIS A 85 -5.95 -1.98 5.92
N VAL A 86 -7.22 -1.59 5.76
CA VAL A 86 -7.65 -0.18 5.73
C VAL A 86 -7.28 0.57 7.00
N LEU A 87 -7.50 -0.05 8.17
CA LEU A 87 -7.21 0.60 9.45
C LEU A 87 -5.70 0.82 9.65
N THR A 88 -4.87 -0.18 9.34
CA THR A 88 -3.41 -0.06 9.40
C THR A 88 -2.91 1.01 8.43
N ALA A 89 -3.38 1.02 7.18
CA ALA A 89 -3.04 2.05 6.21
C ALA A 89 -3.43 3.46 6.70
N ALA A 90 -4.61 3.61 7.34
CA ALA A 90 -5.06 4.88 7.89
C ALA A 90 -4.16 5.39 9.02
N ARG A 91 -3.79 4.52 9.97
CA ARG A 91 -2.85 4.84 11.06
C ARG A 91 -1.48 5.24 10.53
N VAL A 92 -0.96 4.47 9.57
CA VAL A 92 0.36 4.76 8.97
C VAL A 92 0.36 6.09 8.21
N ARG A 93 -0.71 6.43 7.49
CA ARG A 93 -0.86 7.73 6.80
C ARG A 93 -0.74 8.92 7.76
N GLU A 94 -1.34 8.81 8.95
CA GLU A 94 -1.32 9.87 9.96
C GLU A 94 0.09 10.07 10.57
N VAL A 95 0.89 9.00 10.69
CA VAL A 95 2.19 9.02 11.38
C VAL A 95 3.39 9.24 10.44
N ALA A 96 3.34 8.78 9.19
CA ALA A 96 4.47 8.81 8.26
C ALA A 96 4.84 10.22 7.73
N GLY A 97 4.17 11.27 8.20
CA GLY A 97 4.14 12.61 7.60
C GLY A 97 2.91 12.69 6.71
N PRO A 98 1.89 13.51 7.06
CA PRO A 98 0.49 13.27 6.76
C PRO A 98 0.24 13.04 5.27
N ILE A 99 0.19 11.77 4.88
CA ILE A 99 -0.19 11.34 3.53
C ILE A 99 -1.72 11.49 3.46
N PRO A 100 -2.27 12.25 2.51
CA PRO A 100 -3.72 12.46 2.42
C PRO A 100 -4.50 11.14 2.33
N GLY A 101 -5.64 11.06 3.02
CA GLY A 101 -6.54 9.89 2.97
C GLY A 101 -7.52 9.82 4.16
N LEU A 102 -8.27 8.71 4.24
CA LEU A 102 -9.24 8.42 5.30
C LEU A 102 -8.59 8.35 6.69
N SER A 103 -9.05 9.11 7.68
CA SER A 103 -8.48 9.05 9.03
C SER A 103 -8.67 7.70 9.72
N SER A 104 -7.80 7.37 10.69
CA SER A 104 -7.90 6.14 11.47
C SER A 104 -9.22 6.06 12.26
N LYS A 105 -9.68 7.21 12.77
CA LYS A 105 -11.00 7.34 13.40
C LYS A 105 -12.15 6.96 12.45
N ALA A 106 -12.15 7.49 11.22
CA ALA A 106 -13.19 7.17 10.24
C ALA A 106 -13.12 5.71 9.80
N ALA A 107 -11.91 5.17 9.58
CA ALA A 107 -11.72 3.76 9.26
C ALA A 107 -12.27 2.81 10.35
N LEU A 108 -12.07 3.16 11.62
CA LEU A 108 -12.59 2.38 12.75
C LEU A 108 -14.12 2.35 12.77
N LEU A 109 -14.78 3.49 12.54
CA LEU A 109 -16.24 3.59 12.49
C LEU A 109 -16.87 2.76 11.36
N CYS A 110 -16.14 2.54 10.26
CA CYS A 110 -16.60 1.68 9.17
C CYS A 110 -16.34 0.19 9.43
N ARG A 111 -15.34 -0.14 10.25
CA ARG A 111 -14.92 -1.52 10.55
C ARG A 111 -15.76 -2.15 11.65
N ASP A 112 -15.88 -1.44 12.77
CA ASP A 112 -16.51 -1.98 13.97
C ASP A 112 -18.01 -1.64 13.94
N LYS A 113 -18.83 -2.66 13.72
CA LYS A 113 -20.29 -2.53 13.77
C LYS A 113 -20.72 -2.54 15.24
N PRO A 114 -21.59 -1.62 15.66
CA PRO A 114 -22.18 -1.63 17.00
C PRO A 114 -23.07 -2.85 17.22
#